data_AF-A0A239CA09-F1
#
_entry.id   AF-A0A239CA09-F1
#
_cell.length_a   1.000
_cell.length_b   1.000
_cell.length_c   1.000
_cell.angle_alpha   90.00
_cell.angle_beta   90.00
_cell.angle_gamma   90.00
#
_symmetry.space_group_name_H-M   'P 1'
#
loop_
_entity.id
_entity.type
_entity.pdbx_description
1 polymer ?
#
loop_
_entity_poly.entity_id
_entity_poly.type
_entity_poly.pdbx_seq_one_letter_code
_entity_poly.pdbx_strand_id
1 'polypeptide(L)' 'MTAAAGFAVLLVAALLLETAARRGAGPATAAEAVGAAMRTTPGRLAVLFAWVWLGVHFLAR' A
#
# COMPACT_ATOMS: atom_id res chain seq x y z
N MET A 1 0.64 10.76 -18.87
CA MET A 1 1.18 10.68 -17.48
C MET A 1 0.58 9.53 -16.66
N THR A 2 -0.56 8.95 -17.03
CA THR A 2 -1.21 7.83 -16.32
C THR A 2 -0.40 6.52 -16.32
N ALA A 3 0.32 6.23 -17.40
CA ALA A 3 1.14 5.01 -17.51
C ALA A 3 2.27 4.95 -16.48
N ALA A 4 2.98 6.05 -16.25
CA ALA A 4 4.06 6.13 -15.26
C ALA A 4 3.56 5.89 -13.83
N ALA A 5 2.36 6.41 -13.50
CA ALA A 5 1.71 6.14 -12.23
C ALA A 5 1.34 4.66 -12.08
N GLY A 6 0.83 4.02 -13.14
CA GLY A 6 0.55 2.58 -13.14
C GLY A 6 1.79 1.72 -12.88
N PHE A 7 2.91 2.02 -13.56
CA PHE A 7 4.18 1.33 -13.32
C PHE A 7 4.72 1.55 -11.91
N ALA A 8 4.60 2.75 -11.36
CA ALA A 8 5.01 3.03 -9.97
C ALA A 8 4.19 2.21 -8.97
N VAL A 9 2.88 2.08 -9.17
CA VAL A 9 2.01 1.24 -8.32
C VAL A 9 2.41 -0.24 -8.40
N LEU A 10 2.65 -0.75 -9.61
CA LEU A 10 3.10 -2.14 -9.81
C LEU A 10 4.44 -2.41 -9.13
N LEU A 11 5.39 -1.47 -9.23
CA LEU A 11 6.69 -1.58 -8.60
C LEU A 11 6.58 -1.62 -7.06
N VAL A 12 5.75 -0.75 -6.49
CA VAL A 12 5.50 -0.73 -5.04
C VAL A 12 4.83 -2.02 -4.58
N ALA A 13 3.83 -2.51 -5.32
CA ALA A 13 3.17 -3.79 -5.01
C ALA A 13 4.14 -4.96 -5.04
N ALA A 14 5.02 -5.03 -6.05
CA ALA A 14 6.04 -6.07 -6.15
C ALA A 14 7.03 -6.03 -4.97
N LEU A 15 7.48 -4.83 -4.57
CA LEU A 15 8.38 -4.66 -3.42
C LEU A 15 7.75 -5.12 -2.11
N LEU A 16 6.47 -4.80 -1.91
CA LEU A 16 5.70 -5.23 -0.74
C LEU A 16 5.52 -6.75 -0.70
N LEU A 17 5.23 -7.36 -1.84
CA LEU A 17 5.08 -8.81 -1.95
C LEU A 17 6.40 -9.54 -1.67
N GLU A 18 7.50 -9.05 -2.26
CA GLU A 18 8.85 -9.60 -2.06
C GLU A 18 9.29 -9.47 -0.60
N THR A 19 9.04 -8.33 0.03
CA THR A 19 9.36 -8.13 1.45
C THR A 19 8.49 -8.96 2.38
N ALA A 20 7.23 -9.20 2.05
CA ALA A 20 6.36 -10.11 2.79
C ALA A 20 6.83 -11.57 2.66
N ALA A 21 7.15 -12.01 1.44
CA ALA A 21 7.68 -13.35 1.16
C ALA A 21 9.00 -13.61 1.90
N ARG A 22 9.93 -12.65 1.86
CA ARG A 22 11.22 -12.74 2.57
C ARG A 22 11.08 -12.76 4.09
N ARG A 23 10.03 -12.15 4.63
CA ARG A 23 9.79 -12.10 6.07
C ARG A 23 9.20 -13.39 6.63
N GLY A 24 8.81 -14.34 5.78
CA GLY A 24 8.21 -15.60 6.23
C GLY A 24 6.96 -15.41 7.08
N ALA A 25 6.35 -14.23 7.01
CA ALA A 25 5.13 -13.91 7.72
C ALA A 25 4.05 -14.76 7.06
N GLY A 26 3.43 -15.66 7.82
CA GLY A 26 2.23 -16.36 7.39
C GLY A 26 1.13 -15.37 6.94
N PRO A 27 -0.02 -15.86 6.46
CA PRO A 27 -1.06 -14.99 5.92
C PRO A 27 -1.46 -13.90 6.92
N ALA A 28 -1.02 -12.67 6.66
CA ALA A 28 -1.34 -11.51 7.48
C ALA A 28 -2.72 -11.00 7.07
N THR A 29 -3.59 -10.79 8.05
CA THR A 29 -4.88 -10.15 7.80
C THR A 29 -4.66 -8.69 7.38
N ALA A 30 -5.62 -8.14 6.63
CA ALA A 30 -5.58 -6.72 6.26
C ALA A 30 -5.49 -5.81 7.49
N ALA A 31 -6.16 -6.18 8.59
CA ALA A 31 -6.12 -5.45 9.85
C ALA A 31 -4.72 -5.45 10.48
N GLU A 32 -4.02 -6.58 10.49
CA GLU A 32 -2.65 -6.68 10.98
C GLU A 32 -1.67 -5.89 10.11
N ALA A 33 -1.84 -5.93 8.79
CA ALA A 33 -1.01 -5.18 7.85
C ALA A 33 -1.15 -3.67 8.04
N VAL A 34 -2.39 -3.16 8.15
CA VAL A 34 -2.64 -1.75 8.45
C VAL A 34 -2.12 -1.39 9.85
N GLY A 35 -2.38 -2.25 10.84
CA GLY A 35 -1.88 -2.06 12.21
C GLY A 35 -0.36 -2.00 12.29
N ALA A 36 0.36 -2.78 11.48
CA ALA A 36 1.81 -2.72 11.38
C ALA A 36 2.28 -1.45 10.65
N ALA A 37 1.62 -1.08 9.55
CA ALA A 37 1.94 0.15 8.80
C ALA A 37 1.78 1.40 9.68
N MET A 38 0.73 1.46 10.50
CA MET A 38 0.44 2.57 11.39
C MET A 38 1.50 2.79 12.48
N ARG A 39 2.32 1.77 12.81
CA ARG A 39 3.42 1.89 13.79
C ARG A 39 4.65 2.61 13.22
N THR A 40 4.67 2.91 11.92
CA THR A 40 5.79 3.60 11.26
C THR A 40 5.31 4.89 10.60
N THR A 41 6.12 5.95 10.65
CA THR A 41 5.85 7.20 9.92
C THR A 41 5.66 6.98 8.42
N PRO A 42 6.54 6.25 7.70
CA PRO A 42 6.31 5.97 6.28
C PRO A 42 5.05 5.13 6.02
N GLY A 43 4.74 4.15 6.87
CA GLY A 43 3.53 3.35 6.72
C GLY A 43 2.25 4.15 6.96
N ARG A 44 2.23 5.07 7.93
CA ARG A 44 1.13 6.04 8.12
C ARG A 44 0.89 6.89 6.86
N LEU A 45 1.96 7.38 6.23
CA LEU A 45 1.84 8.16 5.00
C LEU A 45 1.25 7.31 3.86
N ALA A 46 1.68 6.05 3.74
CA ALA A 46 1.12 5.14 2.73
C ALA A 46 -0.37 4.88 2.93
N VAL A 47 -0.82 4.66 4.18
CA VAL A 47 -2.24 4.47 4.51
C VAL A 47 -3.06 5.72 4.18
N LEU A 48 -2.56 6.91 4.56
CA LEU A 48 -3.22 8.18 4.24
C LEU A 48 -3.31 8.40 2.73
N PHE A 49 -2.24 8.12 1.99
CA PHE A 49 -2.21 8.29 0.55
C PHE A 49 -3.18 7.34 -0.15
N ALA A 50 -3.25 6.08 0.30
CA ALA A 50 -4.23 5.12 -0.19
C ALA A 50 -5.67 5.61 0.04
N TRP A 51 -5.96 6.20 1.21
CA TRP A 51 -7.28 6.75 1.53
C TRP A 51 -7.65 7.96 0.66
N VAL A 52 -6.70 8.89 0.48
CA VAL A 52 -6.88 10.05 -0.40
C VAL A 52 -7.10 9.60 -1.84
N TRP A 53 -6.30 8.65 -2.32
CA TRP A 53 -6.46 8.08 -3.65
C TRP A 53 -7.83 7.41 -3.83
N LEU A 54 -8.28 6.65 -2.84
CA LEU A 54 -9.60 5.99 -2.86
C LEU A 54 -10.72 7.04 -2.90
N GLY A 55 -10.63 8.09 -2.07
CA GLY A 55 -11.57 9.20 -2.07
C GLY A 55 -11.62 9.91 -3.42
N VAL A 56 -10.47 10.25 -4.00
CA VAL A 56 -10.42 10.86 -5.34
C VAL A 56 -10.98 9.90 -6.40
N HIS A 57 -10.65 8.61 -6.35
CA HIS A 57 -11.06 7.66 -7.36
C HIS A 57 -12.57 7.37 -7.35
N PHE A 58 -13.17 7.29 -6.17
CA PHE A 58 -14.58 6.96 -6.00
C PHE A 58 -15.50 8.18 -5.93
N LEU A 59 -15.04 9.32 -5.39
CA LEU A 59 -15.86 10.52 -5.22
C LEU A 59 -15.75 11.50 -6.40
N ALA A 60 -14.71 11.38 -7.23
CA ALA A 60 -14.60 12.17 -8.48
C ALA A 60 -15.28 11.50 -9.68
N ARG A 61 -16.04 10.40 -9.47
CA ARG A 61 -16.95 9.81 -10.45
C ARG A 61 -18.41 10.04 -10.05
#